data_AF-A0AA97H2N4-F1
#
_entry.id   AF-A0AA97H2N4-F1
#
_cell.length_a   1.000
_cell.length_b   1.000
_cell.length_c   1.000
_cell.angle_alpha   90.00
_cell.angle_beta   90.00
_cell.angle_gamma   90.00
#
_symmetry.space_group_name_H-M   'P 1'
#
loop_
_entity.id
_entity.type
_entity.pdbx_description
1 polymer ?
#
loop_
_entity_poly.entity_id
_entity_poly.type
_entity_poly.pdbx_seq_one_letter_code
_entity_poly.pdbx_strand_id
1 'polypeptide(L)' 'MKTSEAQRRAVDKYNTNHDDVKVRFKKGSRDVVRAYAVVHGYNSLQDYIKQLVQADSGIEV' A
#
# COMPACT_ATOMS: atom_id res chain seq x y z
N MET A 1 -17.55 10.75 0.27
CA MET A 1 -18.25 9.45 0.26
C MET A 1 -18.39 8.96 1.69
N LYS A 2 -19.61 8.75 2.21
CA LYS A 2 -19.82 8.12 3.52
C LYS A 2 -19.75 6.60 3.33
N THR A 3 -18.69 5.98 3.84
CA THR A 3 -18.55 4.53 3.89
C THR A 3 -19.62 3.95 4.83
N SER A 4 -20.38 2.94 4.36
CA SER A 4 -21.38 2.30 5.22
C SER A 4 -20.71 1.57 6.39
N GLU A 5 -21.45 1.31 7.48
CA GLU A 5 -20.90 0.52 8.59
C GLU A 5 -20.48 -0.89 8.16
N ALA A 6 -21.23 -1.49 7.23
CA ALA A 6 -20.89 -2.79 6.67
C ALA A 6 -19.55 -2.76 5.93
N GLN A 7 -19.28 -1.71 5.16
CA GLN A 7 -18.01 -1.52 4.46
C GLN A 7 -16.84 -1.31 5.43
N ARG A 8 -17.04 -0.55 6.52
CA ARG A 8 -16.02 -0.38 7.57
C ARG A 8 -15.64 -1.71 8.21
N ARG A 9 -16.64 -2.48 8.66
CA ARG A 9 -16.41 -3.81 9.27
C ARG A 9 -15.71 -4.79 8.34
N ALA A 10 -16.01 -4.75 7.04
CA ALA A 10 -15.36 -5.60 6.05
C ALA A 10 -13.87 -5.24 5.88
N VAL A 11 -13.56 -3.94 5.82
CA VAL A 11 -12.18 -3.44 5.76
C VAL A 11 -11.41 -3.81 7.04
N ASP A 12 -12.02 -3.61 8.21
CA ASP A 12 -11.39 -3.92 9.50
C ASP A 12 -11.07 -5.42 9.61
N LYS A 13 -12.00 -6.29 9.18
CA LYS A 13 -11.77 -7.74 9.14
C LYS A 13 -10.61 -8.12 8.22
N TYR A 14 -10.49 -7.48 7.06
CA TYR A 14 -9.39 -7.70 6.13
C TYR A 14 -8.05 -7.25 6.71
N ASN A 15 -8.02 -6.09 7.36
CA ASN A 15 -6.81 -5.52 7.94
C ASN A 15 -6.32 -6.30 9.18
N THR A 16 -7.19 -7.02 9.89
CA THR A 16 -6.81 -7.78 11.09
C THR A 16 -5.72 -8.82 10.84
N ASN A 17 -5.58 -9.30 9.59
CA ASN A 17 -4.58 -10.31 9.22
C ASN A 17 -3.28 -9.71 8.69
N HIS A 18 -3.11 -8.39 8.72
CA HIS A 18 -1.96 -7.70 8.13
C HIS A 18 -1.33 -6.75 9.13
N ASP A 19 0.00 -6.66 9.12
CA ASP A 19 0.74 -5.68 9.91
C ASP A 19 0.73 -4.30 9.24
N ASP A 20 0.42 -3.26 10.01
CA ASP A 20 0.43 -1.87 9.54
C ASP A 20 1.82 -1.23 9.67
N VAL A 21 2.35 -0.70 8.55
CA VAL A 21 3.63 0.02 8.52
C VAL A 21 3.42 1.46 8.06
N LYS A 22 3.87 2.43 8.87
CA LYS A 22 3.83 3.87 8.53
C LYS A 22 5.14 4.32 7.89
N VAL A 23 5.10 4.60 6.58
CA VAL A 23 6.23 5.16 5.83
C VAL A 23 6.07 6.66 5.63
N ARG A 24 7.09 7.44 6.00
CA ARG A 24 7.09 8.91 5.80
C ARG A 24 7.91 9.26 4.57
N PHE A 25 7.24 9.88 3.60
CA PHE A 25 7.91 10.46 2.43
C PHE A 25 8.16 11.95 2.64
N LYS A 26 9.19 12.48 1.99
CA LYS A 26 9.35 13.93 1.84
C LYS A 26 8.10 14.50 1.15
N LYS A 27 7.72 15.73 1.52
CA LYS A 27 6.55 16.41 0.95
C LYS A 27 6.65 16.44 -0.59
N GLY A 28 5.57 16.04 -1.26
CA GLY A 28 5.49 15.95 -2.73
C GLY A 28 6.05 14.65 -3.32
N SER A 29 6.97 13.96 -2.65
CA SER A 29 7.60 12.75 -3.18
C SER A 29 6.65 11.56 -3.26
N ARG A 30 5.66 11.46 -2.37
CA ARG A 30 4.69 10.35 -2.38
C ARG A 30 3.98 10.22 -3.73
N ASP A 31 3.53 11.34 -4.29
CA ASP A 31 2.74 11.32 -5.53
C ASP A 31 3.64 11.06 -6.74
N VAL A 32 4.91 11.48 -6.69
CA VAL A 32 5.94 11.12 -7.68
C VAL A 32 6.20 9.61 -7.67
N VAL A 33 6.40 8.99 -6.50
CA VAL A 33 6.62 7.53 -6.41
C VAL A 33 5.38 6.77 -6.86
N ARG A 34 4.17 7.26 -6.53
CA ARG A 34 2.94 6.66 -7.04
C ARG A 34 2.87 6.70 -8.56
N ALA A 35 3.18 7.85 -9.17
CA ALA A 35 3.19 7.98 -10.62
C ALA A 35 4.25 7.04 -11.25
N TYR A 36 5.43 6.96 -10.66
CA TYR A 36 6.47 6.03 -11.08
C TYR A 36 5.98 4.58 -11.05
N ALA A 37 5.35 4.15 -9.95
CA ALA A 37 4.81 2.81 -9.80
C ALA A 37 3.80 2.46 -10.92
N VAL A 38 2.87 3.37 -11.22
CA VAL A 38 1.88 3.17 -12.29
C VAL A 38 2.55 3.03 -13.66
N VAL A 39 3.55 3.86 -13.97
CA VAL A 39 4.31 3.78 -15.23
C VAL A 39 5.04 2.44 -15.37
N HIS A 40 5.45 1.83 -14.26
CA HIS A 40 6.16 0.55 -14.24
C HIS A 40 5.23 -0.66 -14.10
N GLY A 41 3.91 -0.47 -14.29
CA GLY A 41 2.94 -1.56 -14.33
C GLY A 41 2.43 -2.03 -12.96
N TYR A 42 2.77 -1.34 -11.87
CA TYR A 42 2.23 -1.65 -10.55
C TYR A 42 0.85 -1.03 -10.35
N ASN A 43 -0.03 -1.77 -9.67
CA ASN A 43 -1.42 -1.34 -9.48
C ASN A 43 -1.56 -0.23 -8.44
N SER A 44 -0.61 -0.12 -7.52
CA SER A 44 -0.61 0.90 -6.48
C SER A 44 0.78 1.14 -5.91
N LEU A 45 0.93 2.23 -5.13
CA LEU A 45 2.14 2.49 -4.35
C LEU A 45 2.41 1.36 -3.33
N GLN A 46 1.36 0.77 -2.76
CA GLN A 46 1.49 -0.31 -1.78
C GLN A 46 2.03 -1.58 -2.44
N ASP A 47 1.46 -1.95 -3.58
CA ASP A 47 1.90 -3.09 -4.39
C ASP A 47 3.37 -2.94 -4.80
N TYR A 48 3.74 -1.74 -5.26
CA TYR A 48 5.14 -1.42 -5.58
C TYR A 48 6.07 -1.60 -4.38
N ILE A 49 5.70 -1.12 -3.20
CA ILE A 49 6.53 -1.26 -1.98
C ILE A 49 6.66 -2.73 -1.57
N LYS A 50 5.58 -3.51 -1.61
CA LYS A 50 5.59 -4.95 -1.30
C LYS A 50 6.57 -5.70 -2.20
N GLN A 51 6.51 -5.44 -3.50
CA GLN A 51 7.40 -6.07 -4.48
C GLN A 51 8.87 -5.70 -4.27
N LEU A 52 9.17 -4.43 -3.92
CA LEU A 52 10.53 -4.02 -3.59
C LEU A 52 11.07 -4.73 -2.34
N VAL A 53 10.26 -4.80 -1.28
CA VAL A 53 10.66 -5.48 -0.03
C VAL A 53 10.86 -6.97 -0.28
N GLN A 54 9.97 -7.61 -1.05
CA GLN A 54 10.11 -9.02 -1.43
C GLN A 54 11.35 -9.27 -2.29
N ALA A 55 11.64 -8.40 -3.26
CA ALA A 55 12.81 -8.54 -4.12
C ALA A 55 14.14 -8.36 -3.36
N ASP A 56 14.18 -7.49 -2.35
CA ASP A 56 15.37 -7.22 -1.56
C ASP A 56 15.60 -8.26 -0.44
N SER A 57 14.54 -8.58 0.31
CA SER A 57 14.63 -9.43 1.50
C SER A 57 14.29 -10.91 1.26
N GLY A 58 13.60 -11.24 0.16
CA GLY A 58 13.03 -12.56 -0.08
C GLY A 58 11.81 -12.90 0.79
N ILE A 59 11.33 -11.96 1.61
CA ILE A 59 10.19 -12.14 2.52
C ILE A 59 8.89 -11.76 1.79
N GLU A 60 7.85 -12.57 1.95
CA GLU A 60 6.51 -12.26 1.45
C GLU A 60 5.81 -11.24 2.37
N VAL A 61 5.25 -10.18 1.77
CA VAL A 61 4.69 -8.99 2.47
C VAL A 61 3.31 -8.60 1.98
#